data_AF-A0A2V5STZ1-F1
#
_entry.id   AF-A0A2V5STZ1-F1
#
_cell.length_a   1.000
_cell.length_b   1.000
_cell.length_c   1.000
_cell.angle_alpha   90.00
_cell.angle_beta   90.00
_cell.angle_gamma   90.00
#
_symmetry.space_group_name_H-M   'P 1'
#
loop_
_entity.id
_entity.type
_entity.pdbx_description
1 polymer ?
#
loop_
_entity_poly.entity_id
_entity_poly.type
_entity_poly.pdbx_seq_one_letter_code
_entity_poly.pdbx_strand_id
1 'polypeptide(L)'
;MAGPLQGRPGDHRIGKTQYLNGVQHTIIGVAPEKFHGTFIGYSFNFWVPTSMQETFDSTGYKLEDRGARWIESYAFLKPGVTRRQAQAELSSIAQRLENDFPETNRGQGFELLPLWKTPFNAAGNLSPALAITTGVAFFVLLIAGANVSNLLLARSLLRRHEMTMRLALGAGRRRLIKQLFTEGLL
;
A
#
# COMPACT_ATOMS: atom_id res chain seq x y z
N MET A 1 21.14 -3.71 21.74
CA MET A 1 20.77 -3.97 20.34
C MET A 1 20.18 -5.38 20.26
N ALA A 2 18.86 -5.50 20.32
CA ALA A 2 18.16 -6.78 20.17
C ALA A 2 17.61 -6.85 18.74
N GLY A 3 18.01 -7.87 17.98
CA GLY A 3 17.51 -8.11 16.63
C GLY A 3 16.02 -8.45 16.61
N PRO A 4 15.36 -8.37 15.44
CA PRO A 4 13.92 -8.57 15.32
C PRO A 4 13.52 -9.96 15.84
N LEU A 5 12.62 -10.00 16.81
CA LEU A 5 12.09 -11.22 17.42
C LEU A 5 10.96 -11.78 16.54
N GLN A 6 11.29 -12.44 15.44
CA GLN A 6 10.33 -13.14 14.59
C GLN A 6 10.45 -14.65 14.85
N GLY A 7 9.38 -15.30 15.32
CA GLY A 7 9.41 -16.68 15.80
C GLY A 7 8.74 -17.69 14.87
N ARG A 8 9.30 -18.91 14.85
CA ARG A 8 8.68 -20.12 14.29
C ARG A 8 7.65 -20.71 15.26
N PRO A 9 6.66 -21.50 14.81
CA PRO A 9 5.74 -22.21 15.71
C PRO A 9 6.54 -23.14 16.64
N GLY A 10 6.42 -22.95 17.97
CA GLY A 10 7.19 -23.68 19.00
C GLY A 10 8.33 -22.88 19.67
N ASP A 11 8.32 -21.54 19.55
CA ASP A 11 9.39 -20.69 20.07
C ASP A 11 9.51 -20.77 21.62
N HIS A 12 10.69 -21.14 22.12
CA HIS A 12 11.02 -21.36 23.53
C HIS A 12 11.12 -20.06 24.37
N ARG A 13 10.56 -18.97 23.84
CA ARG A 13 10.67 -17.61 24.40
C ARG A 13 9.48 -17.21 25.22
N ILE A 14 8.35 -17.90 25.09
CA ILE A 14 7.19 -17.70 25.96
C ILE A 14 7.62 -17.93 27.42
N GLY A 15 7.23 -17.03 28.32
CA GLY A 15 7.61 -17.03 29.74
C GLY A 15 8.97 -16.39 30.04
N LYS A 16 9.79 -16.06 29.03
CA LYS A 16 11.03 -15.28 29.23
C LYS A 16 10.70 -13.81 29.48
N THR A 17 11.56 -13.13 30.21
CA THR A 17 11.45 -11.69 30.46
C THR A 17 12.32 -10.89 29.49
N GLN A 18 11.79 -9.77 29.02
CA GLN A 18 12.47 -8.79 28.17
C GLN A 18 12.25 -7.40 28.75
N TYR A 19 13.32 -6.59 28.80
CA TYR A 19 13.19 -5.18 29.14
C TYR A 19 12.81 -4.38 27.90
N LEU A 20 11.76 -3.56 28.01
CA LEU A 20 11.34 -2.57 27.02
C LEU A 20 11.15 -1.24 27.76
N ASN A 21 11.74 -0.15 27.26
CA ASN A 21 11.73 1.15 27.93
C ASN A 21 12.12 1.11 29.43
N GLY A 22 13.04 0.20 29.81
CA GLY A 22 13.48 0.04 31.19
C GLY A 22 12.51 -0.73 32.10
N VAL A 23 11.35 -1.14 31.59
CA VAL A 23 10.35 -1.94 32.30
C VAL A 23 10.47 -3.40 31.90
N GLN A 24 10.41 -4.31 32.88
CA GLN A 24 10.46 -5.74 32.66
C GLN A 24 9.10 -6.26 32.20
N HIS A 25 9.06 -6.95 31.07
CA HIS A 25 7.86 -7.59 30.53
C HIS A 25 8.08 -9.07 30.28
N THR A 26 7.05 -9.88 30.53
CA THR A 26 7.06 -11.31 30.22
C THR A 26 6.45 -11.54 28.84
N ILE A 27 7.13 -12.33 28.01
CA ILE A 27 6.64 -12.73 26.69
C ILE A 27 5.50 -13.74 26.89
N ILE A 28 4.27 -13.35 26.54
CA ILE A 28 3.08 -14.22 26.65
C ILE A 28 2.71 -14.92 25.34
N GLY A 29 3.29 -14.49 24.22
CA GLY A 29 3.02 -15.04 22.90
C GLY A 29 3.99 -14.50 21.85
N VAL A 30 4.09 -15.22 20.74
CA VAL A 30 4.92 -14.84 19.60
C VAL A 30 4.06 -14.87 18.34
N ALA A 31 3.99 -13.75 17.63
CA ALA A 31 3.26 -13.67 16.39
C ALA A 31 3.96 -14.49 15.28
N PRO A 32 3.22 -15.02 14.29
CA PRO A 32 3.83 -15.71 13.15
C PRO A 32 4.86 -14.82 12.44
N GLU A 33 5.91 -15.42 11.86
CA GLU A 33 7.00 -14.70 11.17
C GLU A 33 6.51 -13.68 10.12
N LYS A 34 5.43 -14.01 9.39
CA LYS A 34 4.84 -13.15 8.35
C LYS A 34 3.95 -12.02 8.89
N PHE A 35 3.72 -11.98 10.21
CA PHE A 35 2.90 -10.95 10.83
C PHE A 35 3.79 -9.76 11.25
N HIS A 36 3.64 -8.65 10.52
CA HIS A 36 4.40 -7.42 10.79
C HIS A 36 3.59 -6.35 11.53
N GLY A 37 2.36 -6.68 11.92
CA GLY A 37 1.42 -5.77 12.56
C GLY A 37 0.28 -5.37 11.65
N THR A 38 -0.56 -4.48 12.15
CA THR A 38 -1.76 -4.00 11.44
C THR A 38 -1.55 -2.68 10.70
N PHE A 39 -0.49 -1.92 11.03
CA PHE A 39 -0.16 -0.67 10.36
C PHE A 39 0.62 -0.94 9.07
N ILE A 40 -0.04 -0.74 7.93
CA ILE A 40 0.57 -1.00 6.62
C ILE A 40 1.79 -0.08 6.41
N GLY A 41 2.91 -0.69 5.99
CA GLY A 41 4.17 0.00 5.71
C GLY A 41 5.04 0.28 6.94
N TYR A 42 4.56 -0.11 8.12
CA TYR A 42 5.35 -0.17 9.34
C TYR A 42 5.57 -1.62 9.74
N SER A 43 6.67 -1.89 10.43
CA SER A 43 6.98 -3.20 10.98
C SER A 43 7.29 -3.07 12.45
N PHE A 44 6.53 -3.79 13.28
CA PHE A 44 6.75 -3.82 14.72
C PHE A 44 7.34 -5.17 15.15
N ASN A 45 8.13 -5.15 16.21
CA ASN A 45 8.70 -6.36 16.80
C ASN A 45 8.01 -6.76 18.12
N PHE A 46 7.20 -5.87 18.68
CA PHE A 46 6.54 -6.05 19.96
C PHE A 46 5.14 -5.45 19.92
N TRP A 47 4.21 -6.10 20.61
CA TRP A 47 2.86 -5.62 20.86
C TRP A 47 2.59 -5.75 22.34
N VAL A 48 2.01 -4.72 22.93
CA VAL A 48 1.64 -4.67 24.34
C VAL A 48 0.14 -4.37 24.46
N PRO A 49 -0.52 -4.79 25.55
CA PRO A 49 -1.90 -4.41 25.80
C PRO A 49 -2.06 -2.89 25.81
N THR A 50 -3.17 -2.39 25.27
CA THR A 50 -3.49 -0.96 25.24
C THR A 50 -3.49 -0.33 26.64
N SER A 51 -3.78 -1.11 27.68
CA SER A 51 -3.69 -0.68 29.09
C SER A 51 -2.30 -0.28 29.54
N MET A 52 -1.24 -0.62 28.80
CA MET A 52 0.15 -0.20 29.06
C MET A 52 0.52 1.11 28.37
N GLN A 53 -0.44 1.89 27.85
CA GLN A 53 -0.18 3.11 27.08
C GLN A 53 0.81 4.06 27.75
N GLU A 54 0.66 4.38 29.04
CA GLU A 54 1.55 5.30 29.75
C GLU A 54 3.01 4.82 29.86
N THR A 55 3.24 3.51 29.78
CA THR A 55 4.60 2.95 29.83
C THR A 55 5.38 3.26 28.56
N PHE A 56 4.69 3.44 27.43
CA PHE A 56 5.29 3.59 26.11
C PHE A 56 5.01 4.94 25.45
N ASP A 57 4.08 5.72 25.99
CA ASP A 57 3.70 7.04 25.50
C ASP A 57 3.63 8.03 26.68
N SER A 58 4.57 8.97 26.70
CA SER A 58 4.71 9.99 27.74
C SER A 58 3.83 11.22 27.53
N THR A 59 2.92 11.21 26.55
CA THR A 59 2.05 12.36 26.24
C THR A 59 0.79 12.45 27.11
N GLY A 60 0.75 11.72 28.22
CA GLY A 60 -0.34 11.70 29.19
C GLY A 60 -1.24 10.48 29.08
N TYR A 61 -2.08 10.25 30.10
CA TYR A 61 -3.05 9.17 30.12
C TYR A 61 -4.21 9.45 29.17
N LYS A 62 -4.46 8.55 28.22
CA LYS A 62 -5.48 8.73 27.19
C LYS A 62 -6.62 7.72 27.23
N LEU A 63 -6.58 6.74 28.13
CA LEU A 63 -7.59 5.68 28.18
C LEU A 63 -8.93 6.15 28.77
N GLU A 64 -8.90 7.17 29.63
CA GLU A 64 -10.10 7.80 30.19
C GLU A 64 -10.50 9.09 29.48
N ASP A 65 -9.69 9.60 28.56
CA ASP A 65 -10.01 10.77 27.76
C ASP A 65 -10.76 10.37 26.47
N ARG A 66 -12.08 10.58 26.47
CA ARG A 66 -12.95 10.37 25.29
C ARG A 66 -12.55 11.25 24.10
N GLY A 67 -11.97 12.43 24.36
CA GLY A 67 -11.47 13.34 23.34
C GLY A 67 -10.19 12.83 22.67
N ALA A 68 -9.45 11.91 23.29
CA ALA A 68 -8.19 11.43 22.77
C ALA A 68 -8.38 10.50 21.55
N ARG A 69 -8.01 10.99 20.36
CA ARG A 69 -8.16 10.26 19.09
C ARG A 69 -6.88 9.55 18.64
N TRP A 70 -6.39 8.64 19.49
CA TRP A 70 -5.10 7.99 19.31
C TRP A 70 -5.18 6.50 18.93
N ILE A 71 -6.36 5.90 19.01
CA ILE A 71 -6.57 4.48 18.69
C ILE A 71 -7.08 4.31 17.27
N GLU A 72 -6.36 3.52 16.47
CA GLU A 72 -6.88 2.98 15.22
C GLU A 72 -7.62 1.65 15.51
N SER A 73 -8.86 1.54 15.04
CA SER A 73 -9.71 0.37 15.29
C SER A 73 -9.80 -0.52 14.05
N TYR A 74 -9.70 -1.83 14.27
CA TYR A 74 -9.85 -2.86 13.24
C TYR A 74 -11.05 -3.74 13.59
N ALA A 75 -11.83 -4.12 12.58
CA ALA A 75 -13.01 -4.95 12.76
C ALA A 75 -13.18 -5.95 11.61
N PHE A 76 -13.72 -7.12 11.94
CA PHE A 76 -14.17 -8.10 10.97
C PHE A 76 -15.69 -8.02 10.85
N LEU A 77 -16.19 -7.93 9.62
CA LEU A 77 -17.62 -7.99 9.37
C LEU A 77 -18.13 -9.42 9.60
N LYS A 78 -19.32 -9.53 10.19
CA LYS A 78 -20.01 -10.81 10.31
C LYS A 78 -20.31 -11.37 8.90
N PRO A 79 -20.35 -12.70 8.73
CA PRO A 79 -20.73 -13.31 7.46
C PRO A 79 -22.07 -12.77 6.94
N GLY A 80 -22.13 -12.44 5.64
CA GLY A 80 -23.33 -11.89 4.99
C GLY A 80 -23.61 -10.40 5.26
N VAL A 81 -22.87 -9.74 6.14
CA VAL A 81 -23.02 -8.29 6.38
C VAL A 81 -22.25 -7.51 5.33
N THR A 82 -22.97 -6.65 4.61
CA THR A 82 -22.35 -5.74 3.65
C THR A 82 -21.69 -4.56 4.37
N ARG A 83 -20.62 -4.01 3.79
CA ARG A 83 -19.98 -2.79 4.30
C ARG A 83 -20.98 -1.62 4.46
N ARG A 84 -21.98 -1.52 3.57
CA ARG A 84 -23.01 -0.48 3.65
C ARG A 84 -23.88 -0.64 4.90
N GLN A 85 -24.28 -1.87 5.24
CA GLN A 85 -25.05 -2.14 6.46
C GLN A 85 -24.22 -1.80 7.72
N ALA A 86 -22.97 -2.25 7.77
CA ALA A 86 -22.07 -1.94 8.87
C ALA A 86 -21.82 -0.43 9.02
N GLN A 87 -21.63 0.29 7.91
CA GLN A 87 -21.49 1.74 7.91
C GLN A 87 -22.75 2.43 8.45
N ALA A 88 -23.95 1.98 8.09
CA ALA A 88 -25.20 2.56 8.59
C ALA A 88 -25.34 2.37 10.11
N GLU A 89 -24.96 1.19 10.63
CA GLU A 89 -24.95 0.92 12.07
C GLU A 89 -23.95 1.82 12.80
N LEU A 90 -22.72 1.94 12.28
CA LEU A 90 -21.70 2.84 12.83
C LEU A 90 -22.14 4.30 12.82
N SER A 91 -22.80 4.76 11.75
CA SER A 91 -23.37 6.11 11.68
C SER A 91 -24.45 6.33 12.74
N SER A 92 -25.30 5.34 13.02
CA SER A 92 -26.28 5.42 14.12
C SER A 92 -25.60 5.49 15.49
N ILE A 93 -24.51 4.75 15.71
CA ILE A 93 -23.70 4.82 16.93
C ILE A 93 -23.07 6.21 17.07
N ALA A 94 -22.48 6.75 16.01
CA ALA A 94 -21.89 8.09 16.01
C ALA A 94 -22.92 9.16 16.42
N GLN A 95 -24.14 9.10 15.87
CA GLN A 95 -25.20 10.04 16.21
C GLN A 95 -25.61 9.96 17.69
N ARG A 96 -25.68 8.74 18.26
CA ARG A 96 -25.93 8.58 19.70
C ARG A 96 -24.79 9.16 20.54
N LEU A 97 -23.54 8.88 20.16
CA LEU A 97 -22.38 9.41 20.87
C LEU A 97 -22.31 10.94 20.80
N GLU A 98 -22.70 11.55 19.68
CA GLU A 98 -22.82 13.00 19.56
C GLU A 98 -23.86 13.59 20.52
N ASN A 99 -25.01 12.93 20.68
CA ASN A 99 -26.06 13.37 21.60
C ASN A 99 -25.65 13.18 23.07
N ASP A 100 -25.02 12.05 23.39
CA ASP A 100 -24.64 11.69 24.76
C ASP A 100 -23.38 12.46 25.22
N PHE A 101 -22.47 12.76 24.30
CA PHE A 101 -21.16 13.38 24.58
C PHE A 101 -20.83 14.54 23.61
N PRO A 102 -21.67 15.58 23.54
CA PRO A 102 -21.52 16.64 22.53
C PRO A 102 -20.17 17.36 22.58
N GLU A 103 -19.58 17.54 23.77
CA GLU A 103 -18.29 18.22 23.92
C GLU A 103 -17.13 17.51 23.21
N THR A 104 -17.21 16.19 23.02
CA THR A 104 -16.12 15.37 22.43
C THR A 104 -16.49 14.71 21.11
N ASN A 105 -17.79 14.59 20.80
CA ASN A 105 -18.30 13.83 19.67
C ASN A 105 -19.13 14.65 18.67
N ARG A 106 -19.38 15.95 18.92
CA ARG A 106 -20.09 16.80 17.96
C ARG A 106 -19.37 16.87 16.62
N GLY A 107 -20.09 16.57 15.54
CA GLY A 107 -19.54 16.50 14.19
C GLY A 107 -18.53 15.36 13.95
N GLN A 108 -18.39 14.42 14.88
CA GLN A 108 -17.47 13.29 14.77
C GLN A 108 -18.21 12.04 14.29
N GLY A 109 -17.66 11.38 13.27
CA GLY A 109 -18.24 10.18 12.67
C GLY A 109 -17.26 9.02 12.61
N PHE A 110 -17.76 7.90 12.07
CA PHE A 110 -16.95 6.74 11.72
C PHE A 110 -17.02 6.50 10.22
N GLU A 111 -15.88 6.21 9.61
CA GLU A 111 -15.81 5.75 8.22
C GLU A 111 -15.23 4.34 8.19
N LEU A 112 -15.94 3.41 7.55
CA LEU A 112 -15.52 2.03 7.42
C LEU A 112 -14.77 1.82 6.10
N LEU A 113 -13.46 1.72 6.21
CA LEU A 113 -12.56 1.53 5.08
C LEU A 113 -12.02 0.09 5.03
N PRO A 114 -11.86 -0.50 3.82
CA PRO A 114 -11.04 -1.70 3.68
C PRO A 114 -9.62 -1.44 4.16
N LEU A 115 -8.98 -2.45 4.75
CA LEU A 115 -7.65 -2.33 5.36
C LEU A 115 -6.61 -1.68 4.43
N TRP A 116 -6.62 -2.01 3.14
CA TRP A 116 -5.69 -1.47 2.14
C TRP A 116 -5.95 -0.01 1.72
N LYS A 117 -7.04 0.61 2.21
CA LYS A 117 -7.41 2.01 1.94
C LYS A 117 -7.37 2.90 3.19
N THR A 118 -6.88 2.40 4.32
CA THR A 118 -6.81 3.21 5.54
C THR A 118 -5.89 4.44 5.34
N PRO A 119 -6.35 5.66 5.68
CA PRO A 119 -5.57 6.88 5.50
C PRO A 119 -4.46 7.03 6.55
N PHE A 120 -4.54 6.29 7.66
CA PHE A 120 -3.63 6.44 8.80
C PHE A 120 -2.31 5.67 8.64
N ASN A 121 -2.19 4.86 7.58
CA ASN A 121 -1.02 4.04 7.30
C ASN A 121 -0.28 4.51 6.05
N ALA A 122 0.89 3.93 5.81
CA ALA A 122 1.67 4.23 4.62
C ALA A 122 0.88 3.97 3.32
N ALA A 123 -0.11 3.06 3.33
CA ALA A 123 -0.99 2.81 2.21
C ALA A 123 -1.71 4.08 1.69
N GLY A 124 -2.21 4.93 2.59
CA GLY A 124 -2.87 6.19 2.25
C GLY A 124 -1.92 7.19 1.59
N ASN A 125 -0.67 7.24 2.06
CA ASN A 125 0.35 8.18 1.57
C ASN A 125 1.07 7.70 0.29
N LEU A 126 1.28 6.38 0.13
CA LEU A 126 1.99 5.84 -1.03
C LEU A 126 1.10 5.77 -2.27
N SER A 127 -0.22 5.57 -2.11
CA SER A 127 -1.13 5.38 -3.26
C SER A 127 -1.11 6.56 -4.25
N PRO A 128 -1.19 7.84 -3.81
CA PRO A 128 -1.10 8.98 -4.71
C PRO A 128 0.27 9.12 -5.37
N ALA A 129 1.36 8.92 -4.61
CA ALA A 129 2.72 9.01 -5.14
C ALA A 129 2.97 7.96 -6.24
N LEU A 130 2.55 6.72 -6.02
CA LEU A 130 2.64 5.64 -7.00
C LEU A 130 1.82 5.94 -8.26
N ALA A 131 0.62 6.51 -8.11
CA ALA A 131 -0.21 6.92 -9.25
C ALA A 131 0.49 8.00 -10.10
N ILE A 132 1.08 9.01 -9.45
CA ILE A 132 1.83 10.08 -10.13
C ILE A 132 3.07 9.50 -10.85
N THR A 133 3.88 8.70 -10.17
CA THR A 133 5.08 8.09 -10.77
C THR A 133 4.71 7.19 -11.95
N THR A 134 3.63 6.42 -11.85
CA THR A 134 3.13 5.59 -12.95
C THR A 134 2.68 6.45 -14.13
N GLY A 135 1.97 7.56 -13.87
CA GLY A 135 1.58 8.52 -14.90
C GLY A 135 2.79 9.13 -15.63
N VAL A 136 3.80 9.58 -14.87
CA VAL A 136 5.05 10.12 -15.43
C VAL A 136 5.77 9.06 -16.27
N ALA A 137 5.94 7.85 -15.75
CA ALA A 137 6.56 6.75 -16.48
C ALA A 137 5.84 6.43 -17.79
N PHE A 138 4.50 6.46 -17.78
CA PHE A 138 3.68 6.27 -18.97
C PHE A 138 3.90 7.37 -20.01
N PHE A 139 3.93 8.64 -19.62
CA PHE A 139 4.20 9.74 -20.55
C PHE A 139 5.61 9.68 -21.13
N VAL A 140 6.61 9.37 -20.31
CA VAL A 140 7.99 9.19 -20.77
C VAL A 140 8.07 8.06 -21.80
N LEU A 141 7.37 6.94 -21.55
CA LEU A 141 7.29 5.83 -22.50
C LEU A 141 6.63 6.26 -23.82
N LEU A 142 5.56 7.05 -23.78
CA LEU A 142 4.92 7.58 -24.99
C LEU A 142 5.84 8.51 -25.78
N ILE A 143 6.58 9.40 -25.12
CA ILE A 143 7.55 10.29 -25.77
C ILE A 143 8.66 9.47 -26.43
N ALA A 144 9.22 8.49 -25.71
CA ALA A 144 10.21 7.58 -26.27
C ALA A 144 9.66 6.81 -27.48
N GLY A 145 8.44 6.29 -27.38
CA GLY A 145 7.74 5.59 -28.47
C GLY A 145 7.50 6.47 -29.70
N ALA A 146 7.09 7.73 -29.51
CA ALA A 146 6.95 8.71 -30.58
C ALA A 146 8.30 9.00 -31.26
N ASN A 147 9.37 9.14 -30.48
CA ASN A 147 10.71 9.38 -31.00
C ASN A 147 11.23 8.18 -31.81
N VAL A 148 11.04 6.95 -31.33
CA VAL A 148 11.38 5.74 -32.07
C VAL A 148 10.57 5.66 -33.38
N SER A 149 9.27 5.98 -33.33
CA SER A 149 8.41 5.99 -34.51
C SER A 149 8.89 7.00 -35.56
N ASN A 150 9.29 8.20 -35.14
CA ASN A 150 9.85 9.23 -36.02
C ASN A 150 11.17 8.79 -36.66
N LEU A 151 12.06 8.16 -35.88
CA LEU A 151 13.33 7.62 -36.39
C LEU A 151 13.11 6.51 -37.42
N LEU A 152 12.18 5.58 -37.14
CA LEU A 152 11.81 4.52 -38.08
C LEU A 152 11.18 5.08 -39.35
N LEU A 153 10.32 6.11 -39.22
CA LEU A 153 9.72 6.80 -40.36
C LEU A 153 10.79 7.45 -41.24
N ALA A 154 11.72 8.20 -40.66
CA ALA A 154 12.84 8.83 -41.38
C ALA A 154 13.73 7.79 -42.09
N ARG A 155 14.08 6.68 -41.42
CA ARG A 155 14.81 5.56 -42.04
C ARG A 155 14.04 4.93 -43.19
N SER A 156 12.72 4.78 -43.07
CA SER A 156 11.90 4.19 -44.13
C SER A 156 11.83 5.09 -45.37
N LEU A 157 11.79 6.42 -45.18
CA LEU A 157 11.80 7.39 -46.28
C LEU A 157 13.12 7.36 -47.04
N LEU A 158 14.26 7.26 -46.35
CA LEU A 158 15.58 7.13 -46.99
C LEU A 158 15.73 5.82 -47.79
N ARG A 159 15.16 4.72 -47.28
CA ARG A 159 15.19 3.41 -47.94
C ARG A 159 14.11 3.23 -49.01
N ARG A 160 13.20 4.19 -49.17
CA ARG A 160 12.08 4.13 -50.14
C ARG A 160 12.60 4.03 -51.58
N HIS A 161 13.66 4.75 -51.91
CA HIS A 161 14.24 4.74 -53.26
C HIS A 161 14.89 3.38 -53.58
N GLU A 162 15.68 2.82 -52.65
CA GLU A 162 16.26 1.47 -52.77
C GLU A 162 15.18 0.38 -52.88
N MET A 163 14.13 0.44 -52.07
CA MET A 163 13.03 -0.54 -52.13
C MET A 163 12.28 -0.47 -53.46
N THR A 164 12.08 0.74 -54.01
CA THR A 164 11.40 0.93 -55.30
C THR A 164 12.25 0.36 -56.45
N MET A 165 13.57 0.57 -56.43
CA MET A 165 14.47 -0.06 -57.41
C MET A 165 14.50 -1.59 -57.29
N ARG A 166 14.55 -2.14 -56.06
CA ARG A 166 14.51 -3.60 -55.86
C ARG A 166 13.19 -4.22 -56.32
N LEU A 167 12.07 -3.54 -56.11
CA LEU A 167 10.76 -3.95 -56.64
C LEU A 167 10.74 -3.91 -58.17
N ALA A 168 11.31 -2.88 -58.80
CA ALA A 168 11.42 -2.76 -60.25
C ALA A 168 12.32 -3.87 -60.86
N LEU A 169 13.33 -4.33 -60.11
CA LEU A 169 14.19 -5.47 -60.47
C LEU A 169 13.57 -6.85 -60.12
N GLY A 170 12.31 -6.91 -59.66
CA GLY A 170 11.57 -8.15 -59.44
C GLY A 170 11.67 -8.75 -58.03
N ALA A 171 12.19 -8.03 -57.04
CA ALA A 171 12.22 -8.53 -55.66
C ALA A 171 10.80 -8.67 -55.07
N GLY A 172 10.46 -9.87 -54.56
CA GLY A 172 9.14 -10.14 -53.97
C GLY A 172 8.87 -9.35 -52.69
N ARG A 173 7.68 -8.73 -52.58
CA ARG A 173 7.24 -7.91 -51.43
C ARG A 173 7.42 -8.60 -50.06
N ARG A 174 7.16 -9.91 -49.97
CA ARG A 174 7.34 -10.68 -48.72
C ARG A 174 8.80 -10.75 -48.24
N ARG A 175 9.78 -10.76 -49.15
CA ARG A 175 11.21 -10.82 -48.82
C ARG A 175 11.69 -9.50 -48.24
N LEU A 176 11.21 -8.38 -48.78
CA LEU A 176 11.50 -7.03 -48.30
C LEU A 176 10.90 -6.77 -46.90
N ILE A 177 9.65 -7.20 -46.67
CA ILE A 177 9.01 -7.08 -45.35
C ILE A 177 9.79 -7.88 -44.29
N LYS A 178 10.18 -9.14 -44.58
CA LYS A 178 11.00 -9.95 -43.65
C LYS A 178 12.32 -9.26 -43.32
N GLN A 179 13.01 -8.71 -44.32
CA GLN A 179 14.28 -8.01 -44.10
C GLN A 179 14.13 -6.82 -43.15
N LEU A 180 13.09 -6.00 -43.33
CA LEU A 180 12.83 -4.84 -42.47
C LEU A 180 12.53 -5.21 -41.01
N PHE A 181 11.76 -6.28 -40.78
CA PHE A 181 11.53 -6.79 -39.43
C PHE A 181 12.83 -7.30 -38.79
N THR A 182 13.69 -7.97 -39.57
CA THR A 182 14.96 -8.51 -39.05
C THR A 182 15.95 -7.40 -38.71
N GLU A 183 16.02 -6.35 -39.54
CA GLU A 183 16.85 -5.17 -39.28
C GLU A 183 16.31 -4.25 -38.18
N GLY A 184 15.02 -4.34 -37.83
CA GLY A 184 14.45 -3.63 -36.69
C GLY A 184 14.65 -4.34 -35.35
N LEU A 185 15.01 -5.63 -35.36
CA LEU A 185 15.22 -6.49 -34.18
C LEU A 185 16.69 -6.61 -33.77
N LEU A 186 17.61 -6.39 -34.72
CA LEU A 186 19.07 -6.31 -34.50
C LEU A 186 19.49 -4.88 -34.14
#